data_AF-A0A5T3IFC3-F1
#
_entry.id   AF-A0A5T3IFC3-F1
#
_cell.length_a   1.000
_cell.length_b   1.000
_cell.length_c   1.000
_cell.angle_alpha   90.00
_cell.angle_beta   90.00
_cell.angle_gamma   90.00
#
_symmetry.space_group_name_H-M   'P 1'
#
loop_
_entity.id
_entity.type
_entity.pdbx_description
1 polymer ?
#
loop_
_entity_poly.entity_id
_entity_poly.type
_entity_poly.pdbx_seq_one_letter_code
_entity_poly.pdbx_strand_id
1 'polypeptide(L)' 'SSIKDLKYRISNNQIISYYELGFPKDAVSELILGPNNKFKESDIVNFLQYNGFEHSIKILKSKASYGA' A
#
# COMPACT_ATOMS: atom_id res chain seq x y z
N SER A 1 6.61 -18.75 -10.27
CA SER A 1 7.23 -17.80 -11.20
C SER A 1 7.88 -18.55 -12.34
N SER A 2 7.60 -18.16 -13.58
CA SER A 2 8.22 -18.70 -14.80
C SER A 2 9.45 -17.86 -15.20
N ILE A 3 10.34 -18.39 -16.04
CA ILE A 3 11.45 -17.62 -16.64
C ILE A 3 10.95 -16.32 -17.31
N LYS A 4 9.73 -16.33 -17.84
CA LYS A 4 9.10 -15.16 -18.48
C LYS A 4 8.83 -13.99 -17.52
N ASP A 5 8.77 -14.25 -16.22
CA ASP A 5 8.47 -13.24 -15.18
C ASP A 5 9.75 -12.59 -14.61
N LEU A 6 10.94 -13.06 -15.02
CA LEU A 6 12.22 -12.56 -14.56
C LEU A 6 12.51 -11.19 -15.17
N LYS A 7 12.69 -10.18 -14.32
CA LYS A 7 13.06 -8.82 -14.70
C LYS A 7 14.48 -8.51 -14.26
N TYR A 8 15.06 -7.44 -14.81
CA TYR A 8 16.40 -6.97 -14.46
C TYR A 8 16.35 -5.49 -14.06
N ARG A 9 17.15 -5.11 -13.06
CA ARG A 9 17.38 -3.71 -12.68
C ARG A 9 18.86 -3.43 -12.54
N ILE A 10 19.25 -2.17 -12.73
CA ILE A 10 20.60 -1.70 -12.44
C ILE A 10 20.57 -1.02 -11.08
N SER A 11 21.43 -1.46 -10.16
CA SER A 11 21.63 -0.83 -8.85
C SER A 11 23.09 -1.01 -8.45
N ASN A 12 23.71 0.00 -7.84
CA ASN A 12 25.13 -0.05 -7.43
C ASN A 12 26.08 -0.54 -8.53
N ASN A 13 25.86 -0.09 -9.78
CA ASN A 13 26.64 -0.49 -10.96
C ASN A 13 26.62 -2.01 -11.25
N GLN A 14 25.60 -2.73 -10.79
CA GLN A 14 25.40 -4.16 -11.01
C GLN A 14 24.05 -4.43 -11.70
N ILE A 15 24.02 -5.44 -12.57
CA ILE A 15 22.79 -5.98 -13.15
C ILE A 15 22.25 -7.05 -12.21
N ILE A 16 21.04 -6.84 -11.67
CA ILE A 16 20.42 -7.73 -10.70
C ILE A 16 19.11 -8.24 -11.28
N SER A 17 18.93 -9.56 -11.31
CA SER A 17 17.66 -10.18 -11.68
C SER A 17 16.71 -10.21 -10.48
N TYR A 18 15.42 -10.02 -10.73
CA TYR A 18 14.39 -10.03 -9.70
C TYR A 18 13.04 -10.47 -10.27
N TYR A 19 12.17 -10.95 -9.40
CA TYR A 19 10.75 -11.15 -9.71
C TYR A 19 9.96 -10.00 -9.08
N GLU A 20 9.14 -9.34 -9.89
CA GLU A 20 8.18 -8.36 -9.35
C GLU A 20 7.03 -9.13 -8.71
N LEU A 21 6.82 -8.94 -7.41
CA LEU A 21 5.65 -9.47 -6.73
C LEU A 21 4.51 -8.47 -6.93
N GLY A 22 3.41 -8.93 -7.53
CA GLY A 22 2.19 -8.15 -7.56
C GLY A 22 1.71 -7.87 -6.14
N PHE A 23 1.19 -6.67 -5.91
CA PHE A 23 0.45 -6.35 -4.69
C PHE A 23 -1.04 -6.47 -4.99
N PRO A 24 -1.72 -7.56 -4.57
CA PRO A 24 -3.15 -7.72 -4.81
C PRO A 24 -3.90 -6.59 -4.11
N LYS A 25 -4.83 -5.93 -4.81
CA LYS A 25 -5.56 -4.79 -4.23
C LYS A 25 -6.38 -5.23 -3.02
N ASP A 26 -7.00 -6.38 -3.13
CA ASP A 26 -7.76 -7.10 -2.10
C ASP A 26 -6.92 -7.56 -0.90
N ALA A 27 -5.58 -7.44 -0.95
CA ALA A 27 -4.72 -7.75 0.19
C ALA A 27 -4.87 -6.75 1.34
N VAL A 28 -5.37 -5.53 1.09
CA VAL A 28 -5.58 -4.51 2.13
C VAL A 28 -6.99 -4.63 2.69
N SER A 29 -7.13 -5.12 3.92
CA SER A 29 -8.43 -5.23 4.61
C SER A 29 -8.70 -4.12 5.62
N GLU A 30 -7.64 -3.47 6.14
CA GLU A 30 -7.75 -2.48 7.21
C GLU A 30 -6.72 -1.35 7.03
N LEU A 31 -7.14 -0.12 7.34
CA LEU A 31 -6.33 1.09 7.36
C LEU A 31 -6.46 1.77 8.73
N ILE A 32 -5.33 1.96 9.42
CA ILE A 32 -5.29 2.64 10.72
C ILE A 32 -4.74 4.05 10.55
N LEU A 33 -5.58 5.06 10.79
CA LEU A 33 -5.22 6.47 10.79
C LEU A 33 -4.52 6.83 12.10
N GLY A 34 -3.30 7.35 12.04
CA GLY A 34 -2.59 7.82 13.23
C GLY A 34 -3.36 8.92 13.99
N PRO A 35 -3.10 9.12 15.29
CA PRO A 35 -3.79 10.12 16.12
C PRO A 35 -3.69 11.56 15.59
N ASN A 36 -2.58 11.91 14.93
CA ASN A 36 -2.36 13.24 14.35
C ASN A 36 -2.74 13.33 12.86
N ASN A 37 -3.50 12.35 12.34
CA ASN A 37 -3.95 12.36 10.96
C ASN A 37 -4.91 13.53 10.71
N LYS A 38 -4.61 14.32 9.67
CA LYS A 38 -5.40 15.51 9.30
C LYS A 38 -6.33 15.27 8.11
N PHE A 39 -6.29 14.09 7.50
CA PHE A 39 -7.11 13.77 6.34
C PHE A 39 -8.54 13.46 6.79
N LYS A 40 -9.52 13.88 5.98
CA LYS A 40 -10.89 13.43 6.20
C LYS A 40 -11.01 11.99 5.71
N GLU A 41 -11.79 11.20 6.41
CA GLU A 41 -12.05 9.81 6.04
C GLU A 41 -12.63 9.69 4.62
N SER A 42 -13.50 10.61 4.22
CA SER A 42 -14.03 10.69 2.84
C SER A 42 -12.93 10.85 1.78
N ASP A 43 -11.90 11.63 2.07
CA ASP A 43 -10.81 11.89 1.12
C ASP A 43 -9.97 10.62 0.94
N ILE A 44 -9.79 9.86 2.02
CA ILE A 44 -9.11 8.56 2.02
C ILE A 44 -9.92 7.53 1.24
N VAL A 45 -11.23 7.45 1.46
CA VAL A 45 -12.12 6.53 0.71
C VAL A 45 -12.06 6.83 -0.79
N ASN A 46 -12.20 8.11 -1.16
CA ASN A 46 -12.11 8.53 -2.57
C ASN A 46 -10.74 8.16 -3.17
N PHE A 47 -9.66 8.46 -2.46
CA PHE A 47 -8.30 8.11 -2.90
C PHE A 47 -8.14 6.61 -3.15
N LEU A 48 -8.66 5.76 -2.27
CA LEU A 48 -8.61 4.30 -2.41
C LEU A 48 -9.39 3.85 -3.66
N GLN A 49 -10.60 4.34 -3.84
CA GLN A 49 -11.43 4.03 -5.00
C GLN A 49 -10.77 4.45 -6.32
N TYR A 50 -10.22 5.67 -6.40
CA TYR A 50 -9.47 6.12 -7.59
C TYR A 50 -8.24 5.27 -7.91
N ASN A 51 -7.69 4.54 -6.94
CA ASN A 51 -6.54 3.65 -7.11
C ASN A 51 -6.92 2.18 -7.28
N GLY A 52 -8.20 1.89 -7.54
CA GLY A 52 -8.70 0.54 -7.80
C GLY A 52 -8.83 -0.34 -6.56
N PHE A 53 -8.94 0.25 -5.38
CA PHE A 53 -9.30 -0.47 -4.14
C PHE A 53 -10.83 -0.43 -3.97
N GLU A 54 -11.52 -1.28 -4.74
CA GLU A 54 -13.00 -1.31 -4.80
C GLU A 54 -13.64 -2.20 -3.73
N HIS A 55 -12.86 -3.05 -3.06
CA HIS A 55 -13.34 -3.90 -1.97
C HIS A 55 -13.48 -3.12 -0.66
N SER A 56 -14.19 -3.71 0.30
CA SER A 56 -14.39 -3.09 1.61
C SER A 56 -13.08 -3.05 2.41
N ILE A 57 -12.63 -1.84 2.74
CA ILE A 57 -11.48 -1.58 3.61
C ILE A 57 -11.97 -0.93 4.89
N LYS A 58 -11.68 -1.55 6.03
CA LYS A 58 -12.05 -1.02 7.34
C LYS A 58 -11.12 0.13 7.71
N ILE A 59 -11.66 1.33 7.90
CA ILE A 59 -10.88 2.49 8.35
C ILE A 59 -11.05 2.67 9.86
N LEU A 60 -9.93 2.71 10.58
CA LEU A 60 -9.89 2.91 12.02
C LEU A 60 -9.06 4.14 12.39
N LYS A 61 -9.37 4.77 13.52
CA LYS A 61 -8.48 5.73 14.16
C LYS A 61 -7.64 5.04 15.22
N SER A 62 -6.35 5.30 15.20
CA SER A 62 -5.41 4.81 16.20
C SER A 62 -5.74 5.40 17.56
N LYS A 63 -5.71 4.55 18.58
CA LYS A 63 -5.80 4.95 20.00
C LYS A 63 -4.43 5.27 20.60
N ALA A 64 -3.35 5.10 19.84
CA ALA A 64 -2.01 5.41 20.31
C ALA A 64 -1.87 6.92 20.50
N SER A 65 -1.17 7.34 21.55
CA SER A 65 -0.66 8.70 21.67
C SER A 65 0.77 8.69 21.13
N TYR A 66 1.07 9.51 20.12
CA TYR A 66 2.47 9.88 19.90
C TYR A 66 2.79 10.81 21.07
N GLY A 67 3.66 10.36 21.99
CA GLY A 67 4.03 11.13 23.18
C GLY A 67 4.29 12.59 22.81
N ALA A 68 3.77 13.49 23.64
CA ALA A 68 3.94 14.94 23.51
C ALA A 68 5.42 15.33 23.54
#